data_AF-A0A375YHX7-F1
#
_entry.id   AF-A0A375YHX7-F1
#
_cell.length_a   1.000
_cell.length_b   1.000
_cell.length_c   1.000
_cell.angle_alpha   90.00
_cell.angle_beta   90.00
_cell.angle_gamma   90.00
#
_symmetry.space_group_name_H-M   'P 1'
#
loop_
_entity.id
_entity.type
_entity.pdbx_description
1 polymer ?
#
loop_
_entity_poly.entity_id
_entity_poly.type
_entity_poly.pdbx_seq_one_letter_code
_entity_poly.pdbx_strand_id
1 'polypeptide(L)' 'MQVYIDGKAFRRTAHCDCGWNATPRLMRSSAVVDAGIHAAQTGHIQAAAPVQHTAPVVVLRAS' A
#
# COMPACT_ATOMS: atom_id res chain seq x y z
N MET A 1 2.96 -6.39 -11.82
CA MET A 1 3.62 -6.74 -10.55
C MET A 1 2.90 -6.03 -9.43
N GLN A 2 2.28 -6.78 -8.52
CA GLN A 2 1.53 -6.20 -7.43
C GLN A 2 2.29 -6.33 -6.11
N VAL A 3 2.31 -5.24 -5.35
CA VAL A 3 2.74 -5.25 -3.95
C VAL A 3 1.49 -5.28 -3.08
N TYR A 4 1.46 -6.13 -2.07
CA TYR A 4 0.34 -6.27 -1.14
C TYR A 4 0.85 -6.49 0.28
N ILE A 5 -0.02 -6.24 1.27
CA ILE A 5 0.32 -6.39 2.68
C ILE A 5 -0.55 -7.49 3.26
N ASP A 6 0.10 -8.52 3.78
CA ASP A 6 -0.54 -9.65 4.44
C ASP A 6 -0.10 -9.77 5.92
N GLY A 7 -0.79 -10.62 6.68
CA GLY A 7 -0.40 -10.98 8.04
C GLY A 7 -1.37 -10.55 9.14
N LYS A 8 -1.20 -11.13 10.33
CA LYS A 8 -2.03 -10.88 11.51
C LYS A 8 -1.78 -9.47 12.10
N ALA A 9 -2.69 -9.01 12.96
CA ALA A 9 -2.47 -7.79 13.73
C ALA A 9 -1.11 -7.84 14.43
N PHE A 10 -0.36 -6.74 14.35
CA PHE A 10 1.00 -6.62 14.87
C PHE A 10 2.07 -7.51 14.22
N ARG A 11 1.77 -8.17 13.09
CA ARG A 11 2.75 -8.92 12.28
C ARG A 11 2.38 -8.80 10.81
N ARG A 12 2.40 -7.56 10.30
CA ARG A 12 2.10 -7.28 8.90
C ARG A 12 3.36 -7.22 8.06
N THR A 13 3.32 -7.82 6.89
CA THR A 13 4.48 -7.94 5.99
C THR A 13 4.07 -7.49 4.59
N ALA A 14 4.94 -6.76 3.92
CA ALA A 14 4.78 -6.44 2.51
C ALA A 14 5.36 -7.56 1.64
N HIS A 15 4.62 -7.93 0.60
CA HIS A 15 4.97 -8.96 -0.37
C HIS A 15 4.84 -8.38 -1.78
N CYS A 16 5.66 -8.85 -2.70
CA CYS A 16 5.58 -8.49 -4.11
C CYS A 16 5.65 -9.75 -4.97
N ASP A 17 4.93 -9.76 -6.09
CA ASP A 17 4.89 -10.90 -7.03
C ASP A 17 6.26 -11.27 -7.63
N CYS A 18 7.33 -10.44 -7.48
CA CYS A 18 8.71 -10.85 -7.81
C CYS A 18 9.28 -11.90 -6.86
N GLY A 19 8.59 -12.23 -5.77
CA GLY A 19 9.12 -13.05 -4.69
C GLY A 19 9.87 -12.25 -3.61
N TRP A 20 9.82 -10.91 -3.66
CA TRP A 20 10.35 -10.07 -2.58
C TRP A 20 9.40 -10.06 -1.38
N ASN A 21 9.96 -10.17 -0.18
CA ASN A 21 9.23 -10.12 1.09
C ASN A 21 9.94 -9.18 2.06
N ALA A 22 9.20 -8.24 2.65
CA ALA A 22 9.72 -7.35 3.68
C ALA A 22 9.89 -8.05 5.04
N THR A 23 10.54 -7.36 5.97
CA THR A 23 10.55 -7.76 7.38
C THR A 23 9.15 -7.54 7.99
N PRO A 24 8.63 -8.47 8.83
CA PRO A 24 7.38 -8.26 9.53
C PRO A 24 7.41 -7.02 10.42
N ARG A 25 6.37 -6.18 10.33
CA ARG A 25 6.21 -4.95 11.10
C ARG A 25 5.05 -5.04 12.07
N LEU A 26 5.20 -4.38 13.23
CA LEU A 26 4.12 -4.22 14.21
C LEU A 26 3.01 -3.31 13.67
N MET A 27 3.37 -2.24 12.96
CA MET A 27 2.40 -1.31 12.38
C MET A 27 2.19 -1.58 10.90
N ARG A 28 0.92 -1.51 10.46
CA ARG A 28 0.57 -1.61 9.04
C ARG A 28 1.24 -0.50 8.22
N SER A 29 1.31 0.71 8.75
CA SER A 29 1.93 1.86 8.09
C SER A 29 3.39 1.58 7.72
N SER A 30 4.15 0.94 8.63
CA SER A 30 5.54 0.55 8.34
C SER A 30 5.63 -0.44 7.17
N ALA A 31 4.73 -1.43 7.11
CA ALA A 31 4.67 -2.36 5.98
C ALA A 31 4.28 -1.65 4.67
N VAL A 32 3.42 -0.62 4.72
CA VAL A 32 3.11 0.23 3.55
C VAL A 32 4.33 1.01 3.08
N VAL A 33 5.14 1.53 4.01
CA VAL A 33 6.39 2.24 3.66
C VAL A 33 7.37 1.28 2.98
N ASP A 34 7.55 0.07 3.51
CA ASP A 34 8.42 -0.94 2.89
C ASP A 34 7.95 -1.27 1.46
N ALA A 35 6.63 -1.44 1.26
CA ALA A 35 6.03 -1.63 -0.06
C ALA A 35 6.31 -0.46 -1.01
N GLY A 36 6.18 0.78 -0.52
CA GLY A 36 6.44 1.99 -1.30
C GLY A 36 7.91 2.14 -1.71
N ILE A 37 8.85 1.85 -0.79
CA ILE A 37 10.29 1.85 -1.07
C ILE A 37 10.61 0.82 -2.15
N HIS A 38 10.10 -0.40 -2.01
CA HIS A 38 10.32 -1.45 -3.00
C HIS A 38 9.77 -1.06 -4.38
N ALA A 39 8.53 -0.53 -4.41
CA ALA A 39 7.90 -0.07 -5.65
C ALA A 39 8.72 1.04 -6.34
N ALA A 40 9.25 2.01 -5.57
CA ALA A 40 10.08 3.07 -6.10
C ALA A 40 11.43 2.55 -6.65
N GLN A 41 12.03 1.54 -6.01
CA GLN A 41 13.32 0.98 -6.42
C GLN A 41 13.22 0.08 -7.66
N THR A 42 12.08 -0.60 -7.85
CA THR A 42 11.93 -1.65 -8.87
C THR A 42 10.95 -1.30 -9.98
N GLY A 43 10.18 -0.23 -9.82
CA GLY A 43 9.06 0.07 -10.71
C GLY A 43 7.89 -0.90 -10.53
N HIS A 44 7.88 -1.75 -9.49
CA HIS A 44 6.75 -2.60 -9.12
C HIS A 44 5.66 -1.78 -8.43
N ILE A 45 5.17 -0.77 -9.13
CA ILE A 45 4.19 0.16 -8.63
C ILE A 45 2.86 -0.60 -8.55
N GLN A 46 2.28 -0.63 -7.36
CA GLN A 46 0.89 -1.02 -7.23
C GLN A 46 0.09 0.00 -8.03
N ALA A 47 -0.41 -0.40 -9.20
CA ALA A 47 -1.28 0.46 -10.00
C ALA A 47 -2.42 0.90 -9.07
N ALA A 48 -2.42 2.16 -8.68
CA ALA A 48 -3.52 2.71 -7.91
C ALA A 48 -4.75 2.46 -8.78
N ALA A 49 -5.65 1.59 -8.33
CA ALA A 49 -6.98 1.56 -8.93
C ALA A 49 -7.47 3.00 -8.80
N PRO A 50 -7.71 3.73 -9.90
CA PRO A 50 -8.28 5.05 -9.79
C PRO A 50 -9.53 4.87 -8.96
N VAL A 51 -9.64 5.63 -7.87
CA VAL A 51 -10.86 5.62 -7.06
C VAL A 51 -11.95 6.13 -8.00
N GLN A 52 -12.67 5.21 -8.64
CA GLN A 52 -13.83 5.51 -9.48
C GLN A 52 -14.96 5.85 -8.53
N HIS A 53 -14.86 7.02 -7.90
CA HIS A 53 -15.91 7.52 -7.04
C HIS A 53 -17.00 8.11 -7.94
N THR A 54 -18.04 7.32 -8.19
CA THR A 54 -19.27 7.80 -8.88
C THR A 54 -20.11 8.69 -7.97
N ALA A 55 -19.82 8.73 -6.66
CA ALA A 55 -20.51 9.61 -5.72
C ALA A 55 -19.84 11.00 -5.68
N PRO A 56 -20.64 12.08 -5.69
CA PRO A 56 -20.13 13.45 -5.77
C PRO A 56 -19.21 13.75 -4.58
N VAL A 57 -18.04 14.33 -4.87
CA VAL A 57 -17.10 14.81 -3.86
C VAL A 57 -17.74 16.01 -3.16
N VAL A 58 -18.27 15.79 -1.96
CA VAL A 58 -18.80 16.87 -1.11
C VAL A 58 -17.61 17.61 -0.49
N VAL A 59 -17.35 18.83 -0.96
CA VAL A 59 -16.35 19.72 -0.37
C VAL A 59 -17.04 20.57 0.70
N LEU A 60 -16.68 20.36 1.98
CA LEU A 60 -17.06 21.29 3.04
C LEU A 60 -16.20 22.55 2.93
N ARG A 61 -16.83 23.68 2.60
CA ARG A 61 -16.22 25.01 2.72
C ARG A 61 -16.56 25.59 4.09
N ALA A 62 -15.55 25.92 4.88
CA ALA A 62 -15.74 26.75 6.06
C ALA A 62 -16.03 28.19 5.61
N SER A 63 -17.05 28.81 6.21
CA SER A 63 -17.41 30.23 6.05
C SER A 63 -16.94 31.02 7.25
#